data_AF-A0A6P6XMB7-F1
#
_entry.id   AF-A0A6P6XMB7-F1
#
_cell.length_a   1.000
_cell.length_b   1.000
_cell.length_c   1.000
_cell.angle_alpha   90.00
_cell.angle_beta   90.00
_cell.angle_gamma   90.00
#
_symmetry.space_group_name_H-M   'P 1'
#
loop_
_entity.id
_entity.type
_entity.pdbx_description
1 polymer ?
#
loop_
_entity_poly.entity_id
_entity_poly.type
_entity_poly.pdbx_seq_one_letter_code
_entity_poly.pdbx_strand_id
1 'polypeptide(L)'
;MNSLLPDTDSEDELPQGWEQKVSLTNRIYYLNTKTKTTQWNHPISGKRKAVSGKLPEGWQRKFDDDGNHVLYYNINSDQSTYTDPRLGSAFEVKDNRGIPAMLRNKELGPNSTTEDVLENVDLNGKVAIVTGANCGIGFETAKSLALHGAHVIMACRDSSKAHQAINKIRSFKEEAKLTFLKCDLASLSSVKQCCDLFLKMNLKLNILILNAAINALPYLLTEDGFETTFQVNHLGHFYMVRLLEKKLIESSTRIVFVSSESHRFSTLNKENIDQDWSPSNFISFMAYNDSKLCNILTTQYLNRRLGKQNVTVLSCHPGNLVNTYLQRYWWPLRLLYFLVSPFTKSANQGAATVVFCSVTDEISDIGGLYFNNCQECEPSLKAQDLELADLLADKSNRMIESVMMNF
;
A
#
# COMPACT_ATOMS: atom_id res chain seq x y z
N MET A 1 -33.51 -17.74 42.93
CA MET A 1 -32.35 -16.82 42.95
C MET A 1 -31.10 -17.67 42.85
N ASN A 2 -30.40 -17.55 41.72
CA ASN A 2 -28.95 -17.72 41.62
C ASN A 2 -28.59 -17.33 40.18
N SER A 3 -28.31 -16.03 40.00
CA SER A 3 -27.71 -15.47 38.80
C SER A 3 -26.26 -15.93 38.74
N LEU A 4 -25.96 -16.88 37.86
CA LEU A 4 -24.59 -17.17 37.46
C LEU A 4 -24.15 -16.03 36.54
N LEU A 5 -23.32 -15.13 37.07
CA LEU A 5 -22.47 -14.26 36.25
C LEU A 5 -21.52 -15.17 35.44
N PRO A 6 -21.33 -14.94 34.13
CA PRO A 6 -20.29 -15.64 33.40
C PRO A 6 -18.91 -15.16 33.88
N ASP A 7 -18.08 -16.10 34.33
CA ASP A 7 -16.67 -15.88 34.70
C ASP A 7 -15.88 -15.38 33.47
N THR A 8 -15.68 -14.06 33.36
CA THR A 8 -14.97 -13.42 32.23
C THR A 8 -13.48 -13.17 32.47
N ASP A 9 -12.96 -13.41 33.68
CA ASP A 9 -11.60 -12.96 34.05
C ASP A 9 -10.48 -13.97 33.75
N SER A 10 -10.79 -15.24 33.43
CA SER A 10 -9.76 -16.29 33.24
C SER A 10 -9.20 -16.41 31.81
N GLU A 11 -9.89 -15.87 30.79
CA GLU A 11 -9.45 -15.99 29.39
C GLU A 11 -8.33 -15.02 28.99
N ASP A 12 -8.11 -13.99 29.82
CA ASP A 12 -7.17 -12.89 29.58
C ASP A 12 -5.86 -13.01 30.38
N GLU A 13 -5.72 -14.04 31.21
CA GLU A 13 -4.48 -14.31 31.93
C GLU A 13 -3.41 -14.92 31.01
N LEU A 14 -2.19 -14.39 31.08
CA LEU A 14 -1.05 -14.87 30.31
C LEU A 14 -0.35 -16.05 31.01
N PRO A 15 0.07 -17.10 30.27
CA PRO A 15 0.88 -18.16 30.85
C PRO A 15 2.22 -17.63 31.36
N GLN A 16 2.79 -18.31 32.35
CA GLN A 16 4.04 -17.89 32.97
C GLN A 16 5.19 -17.73 31.94
N GLY A 17 5.73 -16.50 31.84
CA GLY A 17 6.79 -16.15 30.90
C GLY A 17 6.28 -15.52 29.60
N TRP A 18 4.99 -15.23 29.47
CA TRP A 18 4.46 -14.40 28.39
C TRP A 18 4.19 -12.97 28.87
N GLU A 19 4.57 -11.99 28.06
CA GLU A 19 4.29 -10.58 28.25
C GLU A 19 3.47 -10.05 27.08
N GLN A 20 2.49 -9.19 27.36
CA GLN A 20 1.73 -8.48 26.34
C GLN A 20 2.39 -7.12 26.05
N LYS A 21 2.57 -6.81 24.76
CA LYS A 21 3.21 -5.57 24.29
C LYS A 21 2.40 -4.94 23.16
N VAL A 22 2.57 -3.63 22.98
CA VAL A 22 1.92 -2.87 21.92
C VAL A 22 2.95 -2.45 20.88
N SER A 23 2.67 -2.74 19.61
CA SER A 23 3.50 -2.33 18.48
C SER A 23 3.38 -0.84 18.18
N LEU A 24 4.27 -0.31 17.34
CA LEU A 24 4.18 1.05 16.82
C LEU A 24 2.91 1.28 15.96
N THR A 25 2.32 0.21 15.44
CA THR A 25 1.06 0.20 14.69
C THR A 25 -0.18 -0.01 15.57
N ASN A 26 -0.04 0.12 16.90
CA ASN A 26 -1.11 -0.04 17.89
C ASN A 26 -1.75 -1.45 17.97
N ARG A 27 -1.01 -2.47 17.54
CA ARG A 27 -1.42 -3.87 17.65
C ARG A 27 -0.81 -4.52 18.86
N ILE A 28 -1.53 -5.44 19.48
CA ILE A 28 -0.99 -6.20 20.60
C ILE A 28 -0.26 -7.43 20.07
N TYR A 29 0.97 -7.63 20.54
CA TYR A 29 1.72 -8.87 20.37
C TYR A 29 2.13 -9.43 21.73
N TYR A 30 2.39 -10.73 21.76
CA TYR A 30 2.76 -11.49 22.94
C TYR A 30 4.20 -11.95 22.80
N LEU A 31 5.04 -11.58 23.76
CA LEU A 31 6.46 -11.92 23.83
C LEU A 31 6.64 -13.03 24.86
N ASN A 32 7.23 -14.15 24.46
CA ASN A 32 7.70 -15.16 25.40
C ASN A 32 9.10 -14.76 25.89
N THR A 33 9.23 -14.43 27.17
CA THR A 33 10.47 -13.93 27.77
C THR A 33 11.54 -15.01 27.93
N LYS A 34 11.15 -16.29 27.95
CA LYS A 34 12.04 -17.46 28.05
C LYS A 34 12.63 -17.83 26.70
N THR A 35 11.81 -17.87 25.64
CA THR A 35 12.26 -18.25 24.27
C THR A 35 12.65 -17.06 23.40
N LYS A 36 12.34 -15.83 23.83
CA LYS A 36 12.52 -14.58 23.07
C LYS A 36 11.74 -14.54 21.74
N THR A 37 10.68 -15.33 21.61
CA THR A 37 9.81 -15.36 20.43
C THR A 37 8.58 -14.49 20.61
N THR A 38 8.07 -13.92 19.52
CA THR A 38 6.85 -13.09 19.52
C THR A 38 5.74 -13.72 18.68
N GLN A 39 4.49 -13.48 19.05
CA GLN A 39 3.33 -13.86 18.26
C GLN A 39 2.19 -12.84 18.40
N TRP A 40 1.27 -12.81 17.44
CA TRP A 40 0.15 -11.86 17.42
C TRP A 40 -1.12 -12.39 18.11
N ASN A 41 -1.20 -13.70 18.30
CA ASN A 41 -2.35 -14.37 18.89
C ASN A 41 -2.11 -14.61 20.38
N HIS A 42 -3.12 -14.42 21.21
CA HIS A 42 -3.02 -14.69 22.64
C HIS A 42 -2.63 -16.17 22.86
N PRO A 43 -1.63 -16.47 23.71
CA PRO A 43 -1.08 -17.83 23.84
C PRO A 43 -2.08 -18.87 24.37
N ILE A 44 -3.15 -18.45 25.05
CA ILE A 44 -4.23 -19.31 25.53
C ILE A 44 -5.47 -19.19 24.63
N SER A 45 -6.17 -18.04 24.70
CA SER A 45 -7.41 -17.82 23.95
C SER A 45 -7.26 -17.76 22.42
N GLY A 46 -6.05 -17.61 21.86
CA GLY A 46 -5.82 -17.47 20.43
C GLY A 46 -6.35 -16.16 19.81
N LYS A 47 -7.04 -15.34 20.60
CA LYS A 47 -7.64 -14.07 20.19
C LYS A 47 -6.57 -13.03 19.85
N ARG A 48 -6.87 -12.15 18.91
CA ARG A 48 -6.05 -10.96 18.61
C ARG A 48 -6.66 -9.76 19.28
N LYS A 49 -5.83 -8.83 19.75
CA LYS A 49 -6.28 -7.60 20.40
C LYS A 49 -5.58 -6.39 19.77
N ALA A 50 -6.23 -5.25 19.84
CA ALA A 50 -5.65 -3.96 19.45
C ALA A 50 -5.98 -2.91 20.51
N VAL A 51 -5.21 -1.83 20.51
CA VAL A 51 -5.47 -0.65 21.34
C VAL A 51 -5.80 0.53 20.46
N SER A 52 -6.53 1.50 21.01
CA SER A 52 -6.84 2.73 20.29
C SER A 52 -5.56 3.52 19.95
N GLY A 53 -5.59 4.28 18.86
CA GLY A 53 -4.42 5.01 18.37
C GLY A 53 -4.02 6.24 19.20
N LYS A 54 -4.83 6.65 20.18
CA LYS A 54 -4.55 7.78 21.07
C LYS A 54 -4.30 7.25 22.49
N LEU A 55 -3.29 7.79 23.18
CA LEU A 55 -3.11 7.54 24.61
C LEU A 55 -4.26 8.19 25.41
N PRO A 56 -4.62 7.65 26.59
CA PRO A 56 -5.62 8.27 27.46
C PRO A 56 -5.17 9.67 27.90
N GLU A 57 -6.12 10.51 28.32
CA GLU A 57 -5.83 11.90 28.67
C GLU A 57 -4.75 12.02 29.77
N GLY A 58 -3.79 12.92 29.56
CA GLY A 58 -2.65 13.11 30.45
C GLY A 58 -1.49 12.11 30.25
N TRP A 59 -1.66 11.01 29.52
CA TRP A 59 -0.59 10.04 29.28
C TRP A 59 0.31 10.42 28.11
N GLN A 60 1.62 10.38 28.34
CA GLN A 60 2.66 10.59 27.34
C GLN A 60 3.64 9.42 27.31
N ARG A 61 4.33 9.28 26.17
CA ARG A 61 5.33 8.23 25.92
C ARG A 61 6.72 8.85 25.86
N LYS A 62 7.65 8.34 26.66
CA LYS A 62 9.08 8.69 26.65
C LYS A 62 9.92 7.41 26.54
N PHE A 63 11.15 7.52 26.05
CA PHE A 63 12.13 6.45 26.22
C PHE A 63 12.88 6.64 27.54
N ASP A 64 13.24 5.54 28.18
CA ASP A 64 14.12 5.54 29.36
C ASP A 64 15.50 6.12 29.02
N ASP A 65 16.29 6.48 30.02
CA ASP A 65 17.59 7.14 29.86
C ASP A 65 18.61 6.28 29.09
N ASP A 66 18.41 4.95 29.08
CA ASP A 66 19.18 3.98 28.27
C ASP A 66 18.64 3.78 26.83
N GLY A 67 17.55 4.45 26.44
CA GLY A 67 16.94 4.39 25.10
C GLY A 67 16.26 3.08 24.71
N ASN A 68 16.37 2.04 25.55
CA ASN A 68 15.96 0.67 25.20
C ASN A 68 14.51 0.32 25.57
N HIS A 69 13.89 1.09 26.46
CA HIS A 69 12.54 0.81 26.97
C HIS A 69 11.64 2.02 26.85
N VAL A 70 10.36 1.76 26.60
CA VAL A 70 9.32 2.78 26.52
C VAL A 70 8.70 2.94 27.90
N LEU A 71 8.75 4.15 28.45
CA LEU A 71 8.10 4.56 29.69
C LEU A 71 6.87 5.42 29.35
N TYR A 72 5.73 5.07 29.94
CA TYR A 72 4.51 5.86 29.89
C TYR A 72 4.39 6.64 31.19
N TYR A 73 4.15 7.95 31.10
CA TYR A 73 3.98 8.79 32.27
C TYR A 73 2.76 9.70 32.12
N ASN A 74 2.06 9.94 33.22
CA ASN A 74 0.88 10.78 33.24
C ASN A 74 1.21 12.15 33.85
N ILE A 75 1.07 13.21 33.05
CA ILE A 75 1.42 14.58 33.47
C ILE A 75 0.47 15.18 34.52
N ASN A 76 -0.73 14.61 34.67
CA ASN A 76 -1.76 15.12 35.57
C ASN A 76 -1.73 14.42 36.94
N SER A 77 -1.28 13.16 36.99
CA SER A 77 -1.25 12.34 38.21
C SER A 77 0.14 11.98 38.70
N ASP A 78 1.20 12.37 37.99
CA ASP A 78 2.61 12.06 38.29
C ASP A 78 2.90 10.56 38.41
N GLN A 79 2.14 9.74 37.67
CA GLN A 79 2.28 8.28 37.63
C GLN A 79 3.12 7.85 36.43
N SER A 80 3.94 6.81 36.59
CA SER A 80 4.74 6.22 35.50
C SER A 80 4.64 4.70 35.46
N THR A 81 4.65 4.11 34.26
CA THR A 81 4.63 2.66 34.05
C THR A 81 5.33 2.27 32.74
N TYR A 82 5.95 1.10 32.70
CA TYR A 82 6.52 0.53 31.46
C TYR A 82 5.48 -0.26 30.65
N THR A 83 4.29 -0.44 31.19
CA THR A 83 3.17 -1.12 30.54
C THR A 83 2.28 -0.09 29.87
N ASP A 84 1.89 -0.33 28.60
CA ASP A 84 1.05 0.60 27.86
C ASP A 84 -0.31 0.80 28.56
N PRO A 85 -0.68 2.03 28.96
CA PRO A 85 -1.90 2.29 29.72
C PRO A 85 -3.18 1.99 28.93
N ARG A 86 -3.09 1.80 27.60
CA ARG A 86 -4.23 1.45 26.76
C ARG A 86 -4.61 -0.03 26.84
N LEU A 87 -3.75 -0.89 27.40
CA LEU A 87 -4.00 -2.33 27.46
C LEU A 87 -5.27 -2.69 28.25
N GLY A 88 -5.62 -1.92 29.28
CA GLY A 88 -6.88 -2.08 30.02
C GLY A 88 -8.15 -1.75 29.21
N SER A 89 -7.98 -1.07 28.08
CA SER A 89 -9.05 -0.75 27.11
C SER A 89 -8.87 -1.49 25.78
N ALA A 90 -8.03 -2.52 25.75
CA ALA A 90 -7.81 -3.30 24.54
C ALA A 90 -9.11 -3.97 24.10
N PHE A 91 -9.41 -3.90 22.82
CA PHE A 91 -10.58 -4.56 22.23
C PHE A 91 -10.13 -5.78 21.43
N GLU A 92 -10.95 -6.81 21.44
CA GLU A 92 -10.76 -7.99 20.60
C GLU A 92 -10.87 -7.58 19.14
N VAL A 93 -9.82 -7.87 18.37
CA VAL A 93 -9.90 -7.85 16.92
C VAL A 93 -10.62 -9.13 16.55
N LYS A 94 -11.91 -9.02 16.24
CA LYS A 94 -12.68 -10.16 15.73
C LYS A 94 -11.98 -10.67 14.48
N ASP A 95 -11.44 -11.87 14.58
CA ASP A 95 -11.08 -12.66 13.42
C ASP A 95 -12.39 -12.93 12.67
N ASN A 96 -12.47 -12.64 11.36
CA ASN A 96 -13.68 -12.78 10.55
C ASN A 96 -14.11 -14.26 10.34
N ARG A 97 -13.92 -15.14 11.32
CA ARG A 97 -14.43 -16.52 11.31
C ARG A 97 -15.83 -16.62 11.91
N GLY A 98 -16.69 -15.66 11.57
CA GLY A 98 -18.14 -15.65 11.81
C GLY A 98 -18.98 -15.85 10.53
N ILE A 99 -18.37 -16.29 9.43
CA ILE A 99 -19.06 -16.50 8.14
C ILE A 99 -19.56 -17.96 8.06
N PRO A 100 -20.82 -18.21 7.61
CA PRO A 100 -21.34 -19.56 7.40
C PRO A 100 -20.39 -20.42 6.56
N ALA A 101 -20.25 -21.70 6.92
CA ALA A 101 -19.27 -22.64 6.36
C ALA A 101 -19.34 -22.84 4.83
N MET A 102 -20.35 -22.31 4.13
CA MET A 102 -20.53 -22.43 2.69
C MET A 102 -19.77 -21.37 1.86
N LEU A 103 -19.12 -20.39 2.50
CA LEU A 103 -18.30 -19.36 1.82
C LEU A 103 -16.77 -19.58 1.98
N ARG A 104 -16.33 -20.74 2.49
CA ARG A 104 -14.91 -21.09 2.67
C ARG A 104 -14.25 -21.68 1.41
N ASN A 105 -14.39 -21.05 0.26
CA ASN A 105 -13.78 -21.57 -0.97
C ASN A 105 -12.64 -20.71 -1.53
N LYS A 106 -11.71 -20.25 -0.67
CA LYS A 106 -10.23 -20.36 -0.84
C LYS A 106 -9.50 -19.47 0.18
N GLU A 107 -8.54 -20.03 0.91
CA GLU A 107 -7.50 -19.21 1.56
C GLU A 107 -6.70 -18.51 0.46
N LEU A 108 -6.80 -17.18 0.37
CA LEU A 108 -6.01 -16.41 -0.59
C LEU A 108 -4.51 -16.51 -0.25
N GLY A 109 -3.68 -16.61 -1.29
CA GLY A 109 -2.26 -16.86 -1.13
C GLY A 109 -1.46 -16.63 -2.43
N PRO A 110 -0.24 -17.19 -2.53
CA PRO A 110 0.67 -16.89 -3.63
C PRO A 110 0.12 -17.17 -5.02
N ASN A 111 -0.76 -18.17 -5.16
CA ASN A 111 -1.30 -18.61 -6.44
C ASN A 111 -2.69 -18.05 -6.75
N SER A 112 -3.26 -17.22 -5.87
CA SER A 112 -4.58 -16.62 -6.07
C SER A 112 -4.64 -15.77 -7.32
N THR A 113 -5.77 -15.84 -8.00
CA THR A 113 -6.10 -15.02 -9.17
C THR A 113 -6.93 -13.80 -8.76
N THR A 114 -7.16 -12.88 -9.70
CA THR A 114 -8.09 -11.77 -9.44
C THR A 114 -9.53 -12.25 -9.27
N GLU A 115 -9.89 -13.35 -9.91
CA GLU A 115 -11.20 -13.99 -9.86
C GLU A 115 -11.43 -14.62 -8.48
N ASP A 116 -10.41 -15.26 -7.89
CA ASP A 116 -10.47 -15.76 -6.52
C ASP A 116 -10.72 -14.62 -5.51
N VAL A 117 -10.17 -13.44 -5.75
CA VAL A 117 -10.32 -12.26 -4.88
C VAL A 117 -11.68 -11.59 -5.03
N LEU A 118 -12.21 -11.57 -6.26
CA LEU A 118 -13.47 -10.88 -6.59
C LEU A 118 -14.70 -11.79 -6.52
N GLU A 119 -14.53 -13.01 -6.03
CA GLU A 119 -15.65 -13.93 -5.83
C GLU A 119 -16.71 -13.25 -4.94
N ASN A 120 -17.93 -13.09 -5.48
CA ASN A 120 -19.06 -12.41 -4.83
C ASN A 120 -18.86 -10.90 -4.54
N VAL A 121 -17.88 -10.24 -5.18
CA VAL A 121 -17.69 -8.79 -5.08
C VAL A 121 -18.40 -8.08 -6.23
N ASP A 122 -19.34 -7.19 -5.90
CA ASP A 122 -19.98 -6.28 -6.86
C ASP A 122 -19.40 -4.86 -6.74
N LEU A 123 -18.86 -4.35 -7.85
CA LEU A 123 -18.29 -3.01 -7.96
C LEU A 123 -19.17 -2.03 -8.75
N ASN A 124 -20.44 -2.38 -9.00
CA ASN A 124 -21.40 -1.48 -9.63
C ASN A 124 -21.47 -0.14 -8.89
N GLY A 125 -21.41 0.96 -9.66
CA GLY A 125 -21.41 2.32 -9.13
C GLY A 125 -20.08 2.77 -8.51
N LYS A 126 -19.06 1.92 -8.45
CA LYS A 126 -17.70 2.30 -8.06
C LYS A 126 -16.93 2.83 -9.26
N VAL A 127 -16.09 3.83 -9.02
CA VAL A 127 -15.19 4.40 -10.03
C VAL A 127 -13.75 4.19 -9.60
N ALA A 128 -12.93 3.68 -10.50
CA ALA A 128 -11.51 3.39 -10.26
C ALA A 128 -10.61 4.11 -11.27
N ILE A 129 -9.53 4.73 -10.82
CA ILE A 129 -8.42 5.13 -11.70
C ILE A 129 -7.30 4.09 -11.57
N VAL A 130 -6.80 3.59 -12.71
CA VAL A 130 -5.66 2.66 -12.76
C VAL A 130 -4.59 3.25 -13.69
N THR A 131 -3.41 3.56 -13.14
CA THR A 131 -2.28 4.01 -13.96
C THR A 131 -1.60 2.83 -14.66
N GLY A 132 -1.22 3.00 -15.93
CA GLY A 132 -0.54 1.94 -16.69
C GLY A 132 -1.44 0.73 -16.97
N ALA A 133 -2.74 0.96 -17.13
CA ALA A 133 -3.75 -0.08 -17.31
C ALA A 133 -3.74 -0.78 -18.68
N ASN A 134 -2.85 -0.38 -19.61
CA ASN A 134 -2.85 -0.91 -20.97
C ASN A 134 -2.04 -2.21 -21.14
N CYS A 135 -1.30 -2.67 -20.13
CA CYS A 135 -0.57 -3.94 -20.18
C CYS A 135 -0.31 -4.55 -18.79
N GLY A 136 0.15 -5.80 -18.77
CA GLY A 136 0.64 -6.49 -17.57
C GLY A 136 -0.36 -6.51 -16.41
N ILE A 137 0.15 -6.26 -15.20
CA ILE A 137 -0.65 -6.25 -13.96
C ILE A 137 -1.75 -5.19 -14.03
N GLY A 138 -1.44 -3.97 -14.49
CA GLY A 138 -2.44 -2.90 -14.61
C GLY A 138 -3.59 -3.25 -15.53
N PHE A 139 -3.33 -3.95 -16.64
CA PHE A 139 -4.37 -4.46 -17.53
C PHE A 139 -5.26 -5.49 -16.86
N GLU A 140 -4.68 -6.47 -16.19
CA GLU A 140 -5.45 -7.50 -15.49
C GLU A 140 -6.26 -6.89 -14.33
N THR A 141 -5.68 -5.95 -13.56
CA THR A 141 -6.42 -5.19 -12.55
C THR A 141 -7.60 -4.42 -13.15
N ALA A 142 -7.37 -3.65 -14.22
CA ALA A 142 -8.43 -2.86 -14.87
C ALA A 142 -9.52 -3.75 -15.46
N LYS A 143 -9.14 -4.85 -16.12
CA LYS A 143 -10.06 -5.87 -16.65
C LYS A 143 -10.92 -6.42 -15.52
N SER A 144 -10.33 -6.93 -14.45
CA SER A 144 -11.06 -7.60 -13.39
C SER A 144 -12.02 -6.64 -12.67
N LEU A 145 -11.62 -5.40 -12.38
CA LEU A 145 -12.53 -4.39 -11.82
C LEU A 145 -13.71 -4.07 -12.76
N ALA A 146 -13.44 -3.89 -14.06
CA ALA A 146 -14.47 -3.56 -15.04
C ALA A 146 -15.46 -4.71 -15.26
N LEU A 147 -14.98 -5.96 -15.29
CA LEU A 147 -15.84 -7.15 -15.40
C LEU A 147 -16.80 -7.29 -14.21
N HIS A 148 -16.39 -6.82 -13.03
CA HIS A 148 -17.20 -6.80 -11.81
C HIS A 148 -18.00 -5.50 -11.62
N GLY A 149 -18.13 -4.66 -12.65
CA GLY A 149 -19.09 -3.55 -12.69
C GLY A 149 -18.53 -2.16 -12.38
N ALA A 150 -17.25 -2.04 -12.02
CA ALA A 150 -16.63 -0.74 -11.79
C ALA A 150 -16.48 0.05 -13.10
N HIS A 151 -16.63 1.37 -13.02
CA HIS A 151 -16.19 2.28 -14.09
C HIS A 151 -14.70 2.53 -13.95
N VAL A 152 -13.91 1.98 -14.87
CA VAL A 152 -12.45 2.08 -14.82
C VAL A 152 -11.93 3.17 -15.77
N ILE A 153 -11.28 4.16 -15.17
CA ILE A 153 -10.51 5.19 -15.84
C ILE A 153 -9.08 4.67 -16.05
N MET A 154 -8.76 4.36 -17.31
CA MET A 154 -7.44 3.87 -17.72
C MET A 154 -6.52 5.06 -17.98
N ALA A 155 -5.73 5.43 -16.97
CA ALA A 155 -4.74 6.51 -17.06
C ALA A 155 -3.45 5.97 -17.71
N CYS A 156 -3.29 6.21 -19.01
CA CYS A 156 -2.24 5.60 -19.81
C CYS A 156 -1.53 6.64 -20.68
N ARG A 157 -0.24 6.43 -20.96
CA ARG A 157 0.53 7.33 -21.84
C ARG A 157 0.16 7.19 -23.32
N ASP A 158 0.04 5.95 -23.78
CA ASP A 158 -0.15 5.61 -25.20
C ASP A 158 -1.63 5.38 -25.50
N SER A 159 -2.23 6.31 -26.25
CA SER A 159 -3.65 6.26 -26.62
C SER A 159 -3.98 5.00 -27.45
N SER A 160 -3.15 4.63 -28.42
CA SER A 160 -3.40 3.48 -29.29
C SER A 160 -3.44 2.19 -28.47
N LYS A 161 -2.45 1.99 -27.59
CA LYS A 161 -2.40 0.79 -26.73
C LYS A 161 -3.53 0.78 -25.70
N ALA A 162 -3.91 1.93 -25.17
CA ALA A 162 -5.04 2.02 -24.25
C ALA A 162 -6.36 1.63 -24.94
N HIS A 163 -6.63 2.13 -26.15
CA HIS A 163 -7.84 1.75 -26.89
C HIS A 163 -7.86 0.28 -27.29
N GLN A 164 -6.71 -0.29 -27.68
CA GLN A 164 -6.58 -1.74 -27.91
C GLN A 164 -6.91 -2.54 -26.64
N ALA A 165 -6.41 -2.12 -25.48
CA ALA A 165 -6.72 -2.75 -24.21
C ALA A 165 -8.21 -2.62 -23.84
N ILE A 166 -8.83 -1.45 -24.05
CA ILE A 166 -10.27 -1.24 -23.83
C ILE A 166 -11.09 -2.20 -24.70
N ASN A 167 -10.78 -2.28 -25.99
CA ASN A 167 -11.49 -3.18 -26.91
C ASN A 167 -11.33 -4.64 -26.50
N LYS A 168 -10.13 -5.02 -26.04
CA LYS A 168 -9.87 -6.37 -25.51
C LYS A 168 -10.66 -6.66 -24.23
N ILE A 169 -10.88 -5.69 -23.34
CA ILE A 169 -11.72 -5.91 -22.15
C ILE A 169 -13.19 -6.03 -22.57
N ARG A 170 -13.64 -5.16 -23.49
CA ARG A 170 -15.02 -5.18 -24.00
C ARG A 170 -15.38 -6.46 -24.76
N SER A 171 -14.40 -7.17 -25.35
CA SER A 171 -14.67 -8.49 -25.92
C SER A 171 -15.01 -9.57 -24.89
N PHE A 172 -14.70 -9.36 -23.60
CA PHE A 172 -15.14 -10.24 -22.51
C PHE A 172 -16.49 -9.82 -21.91
N LYS A 173 -16.78 -8.51 -21.90
CA LYS A 173 -18.04 -7.93 -21.42
C LYS A 173 -18.31 -6.61 -22.13
N GLU A 174 -19.27 -6.59 -23.04
CA GLU A 174 -19.53 -5.44 -23.91
C GLU A 174 -19.91 -4.19 -23.11
N GLU A 175 -20.66 -4.36 -22.02
CA GLU A 175 -21.13 -3.27 -21.16
C GLU A 175 -20.07 -2.75 -20.18
N ALA A 176 -18.82 -3.24 -20.25
CA ALA A 176 -17.73 -2.79 -19.38
C ALA A 176 -17.47 -1.28 -19.55
N LYS A 177 -17.62 -0.53 -18.45
CA LYS A 177 -17.46 0.92 -18.40
C LYS A 177 -15.98 1.28 -18.29
N LEU A 178 -15.39 1.65 -19.42
CA LEU A 178 -13.97 2.01 -19.53
C LEU A 178 -13.82 3.37 -20.18
N THR A 179 -12.99 4.23 -19.59
CA THR A 179 -12.64 5.54 -20.16
C THR A 179 -11.12 5.69 -20.18
N PHE A 180 -10.58 6.06 -21.34
CA PHE A 180 -9.18 6.41 -21.45
C PHE A 180 -8.96 7.86 -21.04
N LEU A 181 -7.94 8.11 -20.21
CA LEU A 181 -7.37 9.44 -20.01
C LEU A 181 -5.86 9.39 -20.29
N LYS A 182 -5.37 10.33 -21.10
CA LYS A 182 -3.94 10.44 -21.39
C LYS A 182 -3.21 10.89 -20.12
N CYS A 183 -2.26 10.07 -19.67
CA CYS A 183 -1.43 10.36 -18.51
C CYS A 183 0.00 9.85 -18.77
N ASP A 184 0.93 10.77 -19.01
CA ASP A 184 2.35 10.48 -18.98
C ASP A 184 2.95 10.88 -17.63
N LEU A 185 3.36 9.91 -16.83
CA LEU A 185 3.96 10.17 -15.51
C LEU A 185 5.36 10.80 -15.61
N ALA A 186 5.98 10.79 -16.79
CA ALA A 186 7.23 11.49 -17.07
C ALA A 186 7.03 13.00 -17.37
N SER A 187 5.80 13.50 -17.25
CA SER A 187 5.44 14.91 -17.44
C SER A 187 4.47 15.36 -16.35
N LEU A 188 4.90 16.22 -15.43
CA LEU A 188 4.02 16.76 -14.38
C LEU A 188 2.85 17.55 -14.99
N SER A 189 3.07 18.24 -16.11
CA SER A 189 2.01 18.89 -16.88
C SER A 189 0.96 17.87 -17.39
N SER A 190 1.39 16.74 -17.94
CA SER A 190 0.48 15.68 -18.37
C SER A 190 -0.31 15.08 -17.20
N VAL A 191 0.31 14.89 -16.03
CA VAL A 191 -0.37 14.40 -14.83
C VAL A 191 -1.46 15.38 -14.39
N LYS A 192 -1.16 16.69 -14.39
CA LYS A 192 -2.13 17.74 -14.08
C LYS A 192 -3.31 17.72 -15.04
N GLN A 193 -3.06 17.70 -16.34
CA GLN A 193 -4.11 17.64 -17.35
C GLN A 193 -5.01 16.40 -17.21
N CYS A 194 -4.43 15.23 -16.91
CA CYS A 194 -5.20 14.02 -16.63
C CYS A 194 -6.13 14.20 -15.43
N CYS A 195 -5.64 14.76 -14.33
CA CYS A 195 -6.44 15.01 -13.12
C CYS A 195 -7.54 16.04 -13.39
N ASP A 196 -7.24 17.13 -14.09
CA ASP A 196 -8.21 18.16 -14.46
C ASP A 196 -9.33 17.60 -15.34
N LEU A 197 -9.00 16.72 -16.30
CA LEU A 197 -9.99 16.03 -17.12
C LEU A 197 -10.87 15.10 -16.29
N PHE A 198 -10.30 14.32 -15.38
CA PHE A 198 -11.07 13.46 -14.48
C PHE A 198 -12.02 14.27 -13.58
N LEU A 199 -11.55 15.37 -12.99
CA LEU A 199 -12.35 16.22 -12.12
C LEU A 199 -13.54 16.85 -12.87
N LYS A 200 -13.37 17.19 -14.15
CA LYS A 200 -14.47 17.69 -15.02
C LYS A 200 -15.55 16.66 -15.29
N MET A 201 -15.26 15.36 -15.16
CA MET A 201 -16.28 14.31 -15.30
C MET A 201 -17.27 14.28 -14.14
N ASN A 202 -16.97 14.96 -13.03
CA ASN A 202 -17.80 15.03 -11.82
C ASN A 202 -18.20 13.64 -11.27
N LEU A 203 -17.29 12.68 -11.37
CA LEU A 203 -17.44 11.33 -10.83
C LEU A 203 -16.92 11.27 -9.40
N LYS A 204 -17.47 10.33 -8.61
CA LYS A 204 -16.82 9.87 -7.38
C LYS A 204 -15.50 9.17 -7.73
N LEU A 205 -14.53 9.13 -6.82
CA LEU A 205 -13.32 8.33 -6.97
C LEU A 205 -13.25 7.32 -5.84
N ASN A 206 -13.65 6.06 -6.06
CA ASN A 206 -13.64 5.06 -5.00
C ASN A 206 -12.28 4.41 -4.84
N ILE A 207 -11.58 4.17 -5.95
CA ILE A 207 -10.34 3.40 -6.00
C ILE A 207 -9.30 4.17 -6.84
N LEU A 208 -8.10 4.37 -6.29
CA LEU A 208 -6.96 4.93 -7.00
C LEU A 208 -5.79 3.94 -6.94
N ILE A 209 -5.48 3.29 -8.06
CA ILE A 209 -4.40 2.31 -8.17
C ILE A 209 -3.23 2.94 -8.93
N LEU A 210 -2.15 3.17 -8.19
CA LEU A 210 -0.89 3.76 -8.67
C LEU A 210 0.06 2.62 -9.04
N ASN A 211 -0.20 2.02 -10.20
CA ASN A 211 0.43 0.79 -10.68
C ASN A 211 1.59 1.01 -11.66
N ALA A 212 1.50 2.04 -12.51
CA ALA A 212 2.46 2.25 -13.59
C ALA A 212 3.91 2.30 -13.08
N ALA A 213 4.81 1.61 -13.79
CA ALA A 213 6.22 1.65 -13.46
C ALA A 213 7.08 1.39 -14.70
N ILE A 214 8.32 1.84 -14.63
CA ILE A 214 9.41 1.55 -15.56
C ILE A 214 10.62 1.04 -14.77
N ASN A 215 11.49 0.28 -15.43
CA ASN A 215 12.71 -0.27 -14.86
C ASN A 215 13.75 -0.47 -15.98
N ALA A 216 15.02 -0.66 -15.60
CA ALA A 216 16.14 -1.03 -16.47
C ALA A 216 16.40 -0.04 -17.62
N LEU A 217 16.16 1.25 -17.37
CA LEU A 217 16.52 2.33 -18.29
C LEU A 217 17.92 2.87 -18.00
N PRO A 218 18.65 3.33 -19.02
CA PRO A 218 19.84 4.16 -18.80
C PRO A 218 19.45 5.45 -18.08
N TYR A 219 20.44 6.14 -17.52
CA TYR A 219 20.23 7.45 -16.92
C TYR A 219 19.63 8.40 -17.96
N LEU A 220 18.43 8.90 -17.68
CA LEU A 220 17.69 9.82 -18.53
C LEU A 220 16.93 10.81 -17.65
N LEU A 221 16.86 12.05 -18.12
CA LEU A 221 16.00 13.07 -17.52
C LEU A 221 14.68 13.14 -18.28
N THR A 222 13.61 13.38 -17.53
CA THR A 222 12.30 13.75 -18.05
C THR A 222 12.30 15.19 -18.58
N GLU A 223 11.20 15.62 -19.20
CA GLU A 223 11.01 17.03 -19.58
C GLU A 223 10.99 17.98 -18.36
N ASP A 224 10.65 17.45 -17.18
CA ASP A 224 10.66 18.19 -15.91
C ASP A 224 12.07 18.25 -15.27
N GLY A 225 13.07 17.63 -15.90
CA GLY A 225 14.47 17.68 -15.45
C GLY A 225 14.81 16.67 -14.34
N PHE A 226 13.98 15.66 -14.10
CA PHE A 226 14.21 14.65 -13.05
C PHE A 226 14.57 13.28 -13.62
N GLU A 227 15.24 12.45 -12.82
CA GLU A 227 15.57 11.08 -13.22
C GLU A 227 14.28 10.30 -13.54
N THR A 228 14.27 9.67 -14.71
CA THR A 228 13.06 9.14 -15.34
C THR A 228 12.39 8.03 -14.51
N THR A 229 13.15 7.13 -13.90
CA THR A 229 12.64 6.03 -13.08
C THR A 229 11.97 6.56 -11.81
N PHE A 230 12.64 7.45 -11.08
CA PHE A 230 12.11 8.09 -9.89
C PHE A 230 10.85 8.87 -10.20
N GLN A 231 10.87 9.69 -11.25
CA GLN A 231 9.71 10.50 -11.57
C GLN A 231 8.50 9.64 -11.96
N VAL A 232 8.68 8.68 -12.87
CA VAL A 232 7.55 7.87 -13.35
C VAL A 232 6.99 6.96 -12.27
N ASN A 233 7.86 6.33 -11.47
CA ASN A 233 7.42 5.33 -10.50
C ASN A 233 6.86 5.96 -9.22
N HIS A 234 7.37 7.13 -8.82
CA HIS A 234 7.06 7.80 -7.55
C HIS A 234 6.54 9.23 -7.73
N LEU A 235 7.35 10.17 -8.24
CA LEU A 235 7.00 11.61 -8.18
C LEU A 235 5.68 11.95 -8.92
N GLY A 236 5.46 11.37 -10.10
CA GLY A 236 4.24 11.57 -10.87
C GLY A 236 3.00 11.01 -10.15
N HIS A 237 3.14 9.88 -9.46
CA HIS A 237 2.06 9.31 -8.63
C HIS A 237 1.79 10.15 -7.38
N PHE A 238 2.84 10.59 -6.69
CA PHE A 238 2.74 11.49 -5.55
C PHE A 238 2.02 12.79 -5.94
N TYR A 239 2.37 13.37 -7.10
CA TYR A 239 1.71 14.56 -7.62
C TYR A 239 0.24 14.33 -7.97
N MET A 240 -0.08 13.19 -8.60
CA MET A 240 -1.47 12.80 -8.87
C MET A 240 -2.32 12.74 -7.59
N VAL A 241 -1.78 12.17 -6.51
CA VAL A 241 -2.48 12.16 -5.21
C VAL A 241 -2.69 13.58 -4.68
N ARG A 242 -1.69 14.46 -4.75
CA ARG A 242 -1.83 15.87 -4.33
C ARG A 242 -2.92 16.61 -5.11
N LEU A 243 -2.97 16.44 -6.43
CA LEU A 243 -3.96 17.10 -7.28
C LEU A 243 -5.39 16.62 -7.02
N LEU A 244 -5.54 15.34 -6.67
CA LEU A 244 -6.83 14.73 -6.40
C LEU A 244 -7.23 14.79 -4.92
N GLU A 245 -6.42 15.32 -4.02
CA GLU A 245 -6.59 15.26 -2.55
C GLU A 245 -8.02 15.59 -2.10
N LYS A 246 -8.58 16.72 -2.56
CA LYS A 246 -9.96 17.10 -2.23
C LYS A 246 -10.97 16.04 -2.67
N LYS A 247 -10.85 15.54 -3.90
CA LYS A 247 -11.75 14.50 -4.44
C LYS A 247 -11.57 13.17 -3.71
N LEU A 248 -10.35 12.86 -3.28
CA LEU A 248 -10.02 11.65 -2.52
C LEU A 248 -10.75 11.63 -1.18
N ILE A 249 -10.71 12.76 -0.46
CA ILE A 249 -11.40 12.95 0.83
C ILE A 249 -12.93 12.90 0.64
N GLU A 250 -13.47 13.66 -0.31
CA GLU A 250 -14.91 13.67 -0.61
C GLU A 250 -15.46 12.29 -0.95
N SER A 251 -14.64 11.44 -1.56
CA SER A 251 -15.05 10.13 -2.05
C SER A 251 -14.78 8.99 -1.06
N SER A 252 -14.07 9.26 0.04
CA SER A 252 -13.49 8.24 0.92
C SER A 252 -12.69 7.20 0.13
N THR A 253 -11.77 7.69 -0.71
CA THR A 253 -11.04 6.87 -1.67
C THR A 253 -10.12 5.88 -0.99
N ARG A 254 -10.00 4.69 -1.58
CA ARG A 254 -8.90 3.78 -1.31
C ARG A 254 -7.77 3.96 -2.32
N ILE A 255 -6.58 4.24 -1.82
CA ILE A 255 -5.37 4.44 -2.61
C ILE A 255 -4.46 3.22 -2.45
N VAL A 256 -4.00 2.64 -3.56
CA VAL A 256 -3.09 1.48 -3.57
C VAL A 256 -1.85 1.83 -4.37
N PHE A 257 -0.70 1.93 -3.68
CA PHE A 257 0.61 2.05 -4.30
C PHE A 257 1.19 0.67 -4.63
N VAL A 258 1.51 0.42 -5.90
CA VAL A 258 2.18 -0.82 -6.29
C VAL A 258 3.70 -0.66 -6.13
N SER A 259 4.23 -1.34 -5.11
CA SER A 259 5.66 -1.43 -4.79
C SER A 259 6.27 -2.73 -5.36
N SER A 260 7.37 -3.20 -4.77
CA SER A 260 8.05 -4.46 -5.11
C SER A 260 8.88 -4.94 -3.91
N GLU A 261 9.14 -6.25 -3.79
CA GLU A 261 10.15 -6.78 -2.86
C GLU A 261 11.55 -6.18 -3.07
N SER A 262 11.81 -5.58 -4.24
CA SER A 262 13.05 -4.87 -4.53
C SER A 262 13.30 -3.67 -3.61
N HIS A 263 12.25 -3.12 -2.96
CA HIS A 263 12.37 -2.04 -1.98
C HIS A 263 13.34 -2.38 -0.83
N ARG A 264 13.47 -3.67 -0.49
CA ARG A 264 14.36 -4.14 0.59
C ARG A 264 15.83 -3.92 0.29
N PHE A 265 16.19 -3.75 -0.98
CA PHE A 265 17.56 -3.56 -1.45
C PHE A 265 17.87 -2.09 -1.79
N SER A 266 17.01 -1.15 -1.38
CA SER A 266 17.27 0.28 -1.55
C SER A 266 18.40 0.76 -0.63
N THR A 267 19.25 1.64 -1.15
CA THR A 267 20.33 2.30 -0.40
C THR A 267 19.91 3.63 0.19
N LEU A 268 18.69 4.10 -0.11
CA LEU A 268 18.14 5.35 0.41
C LEU A 268 18.08 5.35 1.95
N ASN A 269 18.40 6.49 2.55
CA ASN A 269 18.37 6.78 3.98
C ASN A 269 18.25 8.30 4.20
N LYS A 270 18.25 8.75 5.46
CA LYS A 270 18.07 10.17 5.81
C LYS A 270 19.24 11.02 5.32
N GLU A 271 20.44 10.45 5.29
CA GLU A 271 21.67 11.14 4.93
C GLU A 271 21.80 11.38 3.42
N ASN A 272 21.18 10.54 2.59
CA ASN A 272 21.26 10.60 1.13
C ASN A 272 19.94 10.91 0.42
N ILE A 273 18.83 11.11 1.16
CA ILE A 273 17.52 11.41 0.56
C ILE A 273 17.55 12.64 -0.34
N ASP A 274 18.35 13.65 0.00
CA ASP A 274 18.51 14.88 -0.78
C ASP A 274 19.55 14.78 -1.90
N GLN A 275 20.33 13.71 -1.95
CA GLN A 275 21.22 13.50 -3.09
C GLN A 275 20.36 13.20 -4.32
N ASP A 276 20.59 13.96 -5.39
CA ASP A 276 19.96 13.66 -6.66
C ASP A 276 20.52 12.34 -7.20
N TRP A 277 19.68 11.57 -7.89
CA TRP A 277 20.12 10.47 -8.73
C TRP A 277 20.98 11.06 -9.85
N SER A 278 22.25 11.28 -9.54
CA SER A 278 23.22 11.95 -10.41
C SER A 278 23.80 10.95 -11.41
N PRO A 279 24.25 11.42 -12.59
CA PRO A 279 24.76 10.53 -13.64
C PRO A 279 25.98 9.71 -13.18
N SER A 280 26.84 10.28 -12.33
CA SER A 280 28.13 9.70 -11.93
C SER A 280 28.01 8.44 -11.06
N ASN A 281 26.89 8.24 -10.38
CA ASN A 281 26.65 7.09 -9.50
C ASN A 281 25.37 6.33 -9.86
N PHE A 282 24.83 6.55 -11.06
CA PHE A 282 23.55 5.96 -11.44
C PHE A 282 23.67 4.47 -11.73
N ILE A 283 22.95 3.67 -10.95
CA ILE A 283 22.74 2.25 -11.20
C ILE A 283 21.24 2.04 -11.38
N SER A 284 20.83 1.66 -12.59
CA SER A 284 19.41 1.55 -12.99
C SER A 284 18.56 0.71 -12.03
N PHE A 285 19.09 -0.44 -11.60
CA PHE A 285 18.39 -1.31 -10.65
C PHE A 285 18.27 -0.69 -9.25
N MET A 286 19.25 0.11 -8.81
CA MET A 286 19.17 0.83 -7.54
C MET A 286 18.12 1.94 -7.59
N ALA A 287 18.06 2.71 -8.68
CA ALA A 287 17.02 3.72 -8.88
C ALA A 287 15.61 3.10 -8.85
N TYR A 288 15.45 1.90 -9.43
CA TYR A 288 14.20 1.16 -9.32
C TYR A 288 13.89 0.75 -7.87
N ASN A 289 14.85 0.18 -7.14
CA ASN A 289 14.68 -0.21 -5.73
C ASN A 289 14.28 0.99 -4.86
N ASP A 290 14.98 2.12 -5.03
CA ASP A 290 14.69 3.37 -4.33
C ASP A 290 13.28 3.86 -4.66
N SER A 291 12.88 3.84 -5.93
CA SER A 291 11.52 4.25 -6.33
C SER A 291 10.43 3.37 -5.69
N LYS A 292 10.70 2.07 -5.49
CA LYS A 292 9.77 1.15 -4.85
C LYS A 292 9.74 1.30 -3.33
N LEU A 293 10.86 1.66 -2.70
CA LEU A 293 10.86 2.10 -1.30
C LEU A 293 10.07 3.39 -1.12
N CYS A 294 10.25 4.38 -2.02
CA CYS A 294 9.52 5.65 -1.99
C CYS A 294 8.00 5.46 -1.99
N ASN A 295 7.50 4.49 -2.75
CA ASN A 295 6.07 4.15 -2.76
C ASN A 295 5.56 3.71 -1.37
N ILE A 296 6.32 2.92 -0.62
CA ILE A 296 5.90 2.45 0.73
C ILE A 296 6.02 3.59 1.75
N LEU A 297 7.09 4.36 1.72
CA LEU A 297 7.27 5.55 2.56
C LEU A 297 6.13 6.56 2.34
N THR A 298 5.76 6.78 1.08
CA THR A 298 4.64 7.65 0.70
C THR A 298 3.31 7.12 1.22
N THR A 299 3.09 5.81 1.19
CA THR A 299 1.93 5.18 1.82
C THR A 299 1.88 5.51 3.33
N GLN A 300 2.99 5.43 4.06
CA GLN A 300 3.03 5.78 5.49
C GLN A 300 2.70 7.25 5.74
N TYR A 301 3.36 8.15 4.99
CA TYR A 301 3.14 9.59 5.09
C TYR A 301 1.68 9.98 4.80
N LEU A 302 1.14 9.51 3.67
CA LEU A 302 -0.23 9.83 3.26
C LEU A 302 -1.27 9.20 4.19
N ASN A 303 -1.04 7.99 4.69
CA ASN A 303 -1.95 7.36 5.65
C ASN A 303 -2.07 8.19 6.94
N ARG A 304 -0.95 8.70 7.49
CA ARG A 304 -0.96 9.58 8.66
C ARG A 304 -1.73 10.88 8.43
N ARG A 305 -1.67 11.43 7.21
CA ARG A 305 -2.29 12.71 6.83
C ARG A 305 -3.76 12.58 6.44
N LEU A 306 -4.09 11.60 5.58
CA LEU A 306 -5.41 11.44 4.95
C LEU A 306 -6.27 10.38 5.64
N GLY A 307 -5.69 9.47 6.42
CA GLY A 307 -6.44 8.42 7.14
C GLY A 307 -7.49 8.98 8.09
N LYS A 308 -7.22 10.12 8.74
CA LYS A 308 -8.19 10.84 9.59
C LYS A 308 -9.37 11.44 8.82
N GLN A 309 -9.28 11.46 7.50
CA GLN A 309 -10.26 12.05 6.58
C GLN A 309 -10.95 10.96 5.73
N ASN A 310 -11.04 9.73 6.27
CA ASN A 310 -11.68 8.57 5.64
C ASN A 310 -11.05 8.13 4.31
N VAL A 311 -9.76 8.39 4.11
CA VAL A 311 -8.99 7.89 2.95
C VAL A 311 -8.09 6.75 3.42
N THR A 312 -8.25 5.57 2.86
CA THR A 312 -7.39 4.42 3.15
C THR A 312 -6.22 4.40 2.18
N VAL A 313 -4.98 4.40 2.67
CA VAL A 313 -3.78 4.33 1.82
C VAL A 313 -3.03 3.04 2.10
N LEU A 314 -2.82 2.23 1.07
CA LEU A 314 -2.17 0.92 1.17
C LEU A 314 -1.00 0.83 0.19
N SER A 315 -0.11 -0.12 0.44
CA SER A 315 0.94 -0.50 -0.49
C SER A 315 0.96 -2.01 -0.67
N CYS A 316 1.36 -2.47 -1.85
CA CYS A 316 1.47 -3.90 -2.09
C CYS A 316 2.54 -4.24 -3.11
N HIS A 317 3.05 -5.47 -3.03
CA HIS A 317 3.86 -6.09 -4.07
C HIS A 317 3.01 -7.13 -4.83
N PRO A 318 3.07 -7.15 -6.17
CA PRO A 318 2.28 -8.09 -6.98
C PRO A 318 2.76 -9.56 -6.88
N GLY A 319 3.80 -9.87 -6.13
CA GLY A 319 4.34 -11.21 -5.95
C GLY A 319 5.67 -11.42 -6.68
N ASN A 320 6.43 -12.42 -6.25
CA ASN A 320 7.75 -12.69 -6.81
C ASN A 320 7.63 -13.29 -8.21
N LEU A 321 8.58 -12.94 -9.09
CA LEU A 321 8.67 -13.50 -10.44
C LEU A 321 7.40 -13.28 -11.29
N VAL A 322 6.79 -12.10 -11.29
CA VAL A 322 5.69 -11.80 -12.24
C VAL A 322 6.29 -11.52 -13.62
N ASN A 323 5.85 -12.26 -14.64
CA ASN A 323 6.20 -11.96 -16.03
C ASN A 323 5.53 -10.64 -16.45
N THR A 324 6.29 -9.55 -16.44
CA THR A 324 5.82 -8.20 -16.79
C THR A 324 6.56 -7.68 -18.01
N TYR A 325 5.92 -6.79 -18.77
CA TYR A 325 6.47 -6.14 -19.98
C TYR A 325 7.72 -5.26 -19.71
N LEU A 326 8.19 -5.18 -18.45
CA LEU A 326 9.35 -4.40 -17.98
C LEU A 326 10.70 -4.95 -18.49
N GLN A 327 10.73 -6.13 -19.09
CA GLN A 327 11.97 -6.87 -19.43
C GLN A 327 12.61 -6.48 -20.77
N ARG A 328 12.03 -5.54 -21.52
CA ARG A 328 12.41 -5.30 -22.94
C ARG A 328 13.78 -4.65 -23.17
N TYR A 329 14.46 -4.18 -22.12
CA TYR A 329 15.67 -3.36 -22.27
C TYR A 329 17.00 -4.10 -22.03
N TRP A 330 16.99 -5.35 -21.51
CA TRP A 330 18.21 -6.14 -21.27
C TRP A 330 18.07 -7.59 -21.74
N TRP A 331 18.86 -7.98 -22.74
CA TRP A 331 18.81 -9.32 -23.33
C TRP A 331 19.25 -10.48 -22.40
N PRO A 332 20.18 -10.33 -21.43
CA PRO A 332 20.54 -11.42 -20.51
C PRO A 332 19.43 -11.68 -19.48
N LEU A 333 18.73 -10.62 -19.04
CA LEU A 333 17.54 -10.72 -18.19
C LEU A 333 16.42 -11.47 -18.91
N ARG A 334 16.25 -11.27 -20.22
CA ARG A 334 15.28 -12.00 -21.03
C ARG A 334 15.56 -13.50 -21.09
N LEU A 335 16.84 -13.90 -21.17
CA LEU A 335 17.26 -15.31 -21.16
C LEU A 335 17.10 -15.94 -19.76
N LEU A 336 17.47 -15.22 -18.70
CA LEU A 336 17.26 -15.67 -17.33
C LEU A 336 15.77 -15.85 -17.01
N TYR A 337 14.92 -14.90 -17.39
CA TYR A 337 13.46 -15.00 -17.21
C TYR A 337 12.81 -16.08 -18.07
N PHE A 338 13.33 -16.36 -19.28
CA PHE A 338 12.92 -17.50 -20.08
C PHE A 338 13.20 -18.83 -19.35
N LEU A 339 14.33 -18.94 -18.64
CA LEU A 339 14.73 -20.14 -17.89
C LEU A 339 13.94 -20.33 -16.57
N VAL A 340 13.54 -19.26 -15.88
CA VAL A 340 12.67 -19.32 -14.68
C VAL A 340 11.17 -19.18 -14.99
N SER A 341 10.78 -19.04 -16.26
CA SER A 341 9.39 -18.87 -16.72
C SER A 341 8.38 -19.91 -16.18
N PRO A 342 8.70 -21.21 -16.01
CA PRO A 342 7.74 -22.16 -15.41
C PRO A 342 7.50 -21.93 -13.90
N PHE A 343 8.25 -21.03 -13.26
CA PHE A 343 8.12 -20.63 -11.85
C PHE A 343 7.65 -19.17 -11.69
N THR A 344 7.23 -18.51 -12.78
CA THR A 344 6.75 -17.11 -12.79
C THR A 344 5.24 -17.01 -12.62
N LYS A 345 4.76 -16.07 -11.81
CA LYS A 345 3.32 -15.78 -11.69
C LYS A 345 2.76 -15.26 -13.00
N SER A 346 1.52 -15.64 -13.32
CA SER A 346 0.78 -15.01 -14.41
C SER A 346 0.48 -13.53 -14.08
N ALA A 347 0.24 -12.69 -15.09
CA ALA A 347 -0.13 -11.29 -14.85
C ALA A 347 -1.42 -11.17 -14.00
N ASN A 348 -2.33 -12.13 -14.13
CA ASN A 348 -3.57 -12.20 -13.35
C ASN A 348 -3.26 -12.52 -11.87
N GLN A 349 -2.42 -13.51 -11.60
CA GLN A 349 -1.95 -13.79 -10.23
C GLN A 349 -1.13 -12.63 -9.65
N GLY A 350 -0.42 -11.89 -10.52
CA GLY A 350 0.26 -10.65 -10.17
C GLY A 350 -0.70 -9.53 -9.74
N ALA A 351 -1.86 -9.46 -10.37
CA ALA A 351 -2.90 -8.47 -10.08
C ALA A 351 -3.73 -8.81 -8.83
N ALA A 352 -3.74 -10.07 -8.37
CA ALA A 352 -4.57 -10.50 -7.26
C ALA A 352 -4.36 -9.68 -5.98
N THR A 353 -3.10 -9.42 -5.59
CA THR A 353 -2.83 -8.63 -4.37
C THR A 353 -3.24 -7.16 -4.53
N VAL A 354 -3.08 -6.60 -5.74
CA VAL A 354 -3.50 -5.22 -6.06
C VAL A 354 -5.02 -5.11 -5.97
N VAL A 355 -5.75 -6.06 -6.57
CA VAL A 355 -7.21 -6.12 -6.52
C VAL A 355 -7.69 -6.32 -5.08
N PHE A 356 -7.07 -7.23 -4.32
CA PHE A 356 -7.41 -7.48 -2.91
C PHE A 356 -7.29 -6.19 -2.09
N CYS A 357 -6.16 -5.49 -2.20
CA CYS A 357 -5.99 -4.20 -1.53
C CYS A 357 -7.07 -3.19 -1.97
N SER A 358 -7.53 -3.25 -3.22
CA SER A 358 -8.47 -2.27 -3.78
C SER A 358 -9.93 -2.48 -3.35
N VAL A 359 -10.36 -3.71 -3.05
CA VAL A 359 -11.78 -4.05 -2.91
C VAL A 359 -12.19 -4.64 -1.56
N THR A 360 -11.25 -5.17 -0.77
CA THR A 360 -11.59 -5.89 0.47
C THR A 360 -12.15 -4.95 1.54
N ASP A 361 -13.34 -5.21 2.06
CA ASP A 361 -13.96 -4.39 3.11
C ASP A 361 -13.30 -4.56 4.48
N GLU A 362 -12.63 -5.69 4.72
CA GLU A 362 -11.98 -6.07 5.99
C GLU A 362 -10.85 -5.13 6.42
N ILE A 363 -10.32 -4.34 5.47
CA ILE A 363 -9.21 -3.39 5.66
C ILE A 363 -9.66 -1.94 5.47
N SER A 364 -10.96 -1.69 5.42
CA SER A 364 -11.52 -0.34 5.20
C SER A 364 -11.06 0.67 6.26
N ASP A 365 -10.93 0.24 7.51
CA ASP A 365 -10.57 1.10 8.65
C ASP A 365 -9.07 1.13 8.98
N ILE A 366 -8.23 0.35 8.26
CA ILE A 366 -6.80 0.20 8.58
C ILE A 366 -5.95 0.49 7.34
N GLY A 367 -5.40 1.71 7.27
CA GLY A 367 -4.42 2.09 6.26
C GLY A 367 -2.96 1.99 6.75
N GLY A 368 -2.01 2.26 5.86
CA GLY A 368 -0.57 2.22 6.15
C GLY A 368 0.03 0.81 6.11
N LEU A 369 -0.71 -0.17 5.60
CA LEU A 369 -0.24 -1.55 5.55
C LEU A 369 0.48 -1.86 4.23
N TYR A 370 1.34 -2.88 4.28
CA TYR A 370 2.03 -3.46 3.13
C TYR A 370 1.56 -4.90 2.92
N PHE A 371 1.25 -5.26 1.68
CA PHE A 371 0.72 -6.59 1.34
C PHE A 371 1.58 -7.33 0.31
N ASN A 372 1.62 -8.65 0.46
CA ASN A 372 2.21 -9.58 -0.49
C ASN A 372 1.37 -10.85 -0.52
N ASN A 373 1.07 -11.38 -1.71
CA ASN A 373 0.27 -12.61 -1.87
C ASN A 373 -1.10 -12.55 -1.17
N CYS A 374 -1.80 -11.41 -1.27
CA CYS A 374 -3.08 -11.13 -0.60
C CYS A 374 -3.03 -11.22 0.94
N GLN A 375 -1.83 -11.17 1.53
CA GLN A 375 -1.63 -11.19 2.97
C GLN A 375 -0.82 -9.98 3.41
N GLU A 376 -1.12 -9.46 4.60
CA GLU A 376 -0.33 -8.41 5.19
C GLU A 376 1.07 -8.93 5.53
N CYS A 377 2.09 -8.11 5.27
CA CYS A 377 3.46 -8.44 5.64
C CYS A 377 4.24 -7.19 6.06
N GLU A 378 5.30 -7.41 6.85
CA GLU A 378 6.17 -6.35 7.30
C GLU A 378 7.10 -5.87 6.17
N PRO A 379 7.11 -4.56 5.84
CA PRO A 379 8.06 -4.02 4.88
C PRO A 379 9.46 -3.92 5.52
N SER A 380 10.48 -3.52 4.76
CA SER A 380 11.84 -3.30 5.32
C SER A 380 11.84 -2.29 6.47
N LEU A 381 12.80 -2.37 7.40
CA LEU A 381 12.93 -1.40 8.51
C LEU A 381 12.99 0.05 8.02
N LYS A 382 13.69 0.29 6.91
CA LYS A 382 13.76 1.62 6.26
C LYS A 382 12.38 2.13 5.83
N ALA A 383 11.52 1.25 5.34
CA ALA A 383 10.17 1.61 4.92
C ALA A 383 9.22 1.92 6.08
N GLN A 384 9.62 1.58 7.32
CA GLN A 384 8.90 1.89 8.56
C GLN A 384 9.40 3.20 9.21
N ASP A 385 10.44 3.83 8.65
CA ASP A 385 11.01 5.07 9.17
C ASP A 385 10.14 6.27 8.80
N LEU A 386 9.41 6.78 9.79
CA LEU A 386 8.46 7.88 9.61
C LEU A 386 9.14 9.21 9.29
N GLU A 387 10.35 9.43 9.79
CA GLU A 387 11.11 10.66 9.51
C GLU A 387 11.62 10.63 8.07
N LEU A 388 12.10 9.46 7.59
CA LEU A 388 12.48 9.30 6.19
C LEU A 388 11.28 9.51 5.26
N ALA A 389 10.08 9.06 5.65
CA ALA A 389 8.86 9.30 4.89
C ALA A 389 8.49 10.79 4.80
N ASP A 390 8.66 11.53 5.90
CA ASP A 390 8.41 12.98 5.93
C ASP A 390 9.44 13.74 5.07
N LEU A 391 10.73 13.40 5.18
CA LEU A 391 11.80 13.97 4.33
C LEU A 391 11.56 13.72 2.83
N LEU A 392 11.14 12.50 2.46
CA LEU A 392 10.79 12.17 1.08
C LEU A 392 9.62 13.01 0.58
N ALA A 393 8.58 13.19 1.41
CA ALA A 393 7.42 14.00 1.05
C ALA A 393 7.80 15.47 0.83
N ASP A 394 8.65 16.03 1.71
CA ASP A 394 9.15 17.40 1.59
C ASP A 394 10.02 17.58 0.35
N LYS A 395 10.92 16.64 0.07
CA LYS A 395 11.69 16.64 -1.19
C LYS A 395 10.76 16.59 -2.40
N SER A 396 9.78 15.68 -2.39
CA SER A 396 8.83 15.54 -3.50
C SER A 396 8.01 16.83 -3.72
N ASN A 397 7.60 17.51 -2.65
CA ASN A 397 6.90 18.79 -2.73
C ASN A 397 7.78 19.88 -3.34
N ARG A 398 9.02 20.04 -2.86
CA ARG A 398 9.99 21.01 -3.40
C ARG A 398 10.26 20.80 -4.89
N MET A 399 10.42 19.54 -5.30
CA MET A 399 10.63 19.19 -6.72
C MET A 399 9.41 19.53 -7.60
N ILE A 400 8.19 19.29 -7.10
CA ILE A 400 6.98 19.66 -7.85
C ILE A 400 6.87 21.19 -7.95
N GLU A 401 7.11 21.90 -6.85
CA GLU A 401 7.02 23.36 -6.78
C GLU A 401 8.05 24.05 -7.69
N SER A 402 9.28 23.52 -7.76
CA SER A 402 10.31 24.08 -8.65
C SER A 402 9.92 24.02 -10.11
N VAL A 403 9.20 22.97 -10.54
CA VAL A 403 8.69 22.85 -11.91
C VAL A 403 7.48 23.77 -12.12
N MET A 404 6.57 23.84 -11.16
CA MET A 404 5.36 24.67 -11.28
C MET A 404 5.63 26.17 -11.24
N MET A 405 6.73 26.62 -10.60
CA MET A 405 7.14 28.03 -10.64
C MET A 405 7.74 28.47 -11.98
N ASN A 406 8.12 27.51 -12.84
CA ASN A 406 8.69 27.76 -14.16
C ASN A 406 7.63 27.77 -15.29
N PHE A 407 6.34 27.65 -14.93
CA PHE A 407 5.18 27.80 -15.80
C PHE A 407 4.35 29.01 -15.37
#